data_AF-A0A0V0GD67-F1
#
_entry.id   AF-A0A0V0GD67-F1
#
_cell.length_a   1.000
_cell.length_b   1.000
_cell.length_c   1.000
_cell.angle_alpha   90.00
_cell.angle_beta   90.00
_cell.angle_gamma   90.00
#
_symmetry.space_group_name_H-M   'P 1'
#
loop_
_entity.id
_entity.type
_entity.pdbx_description
1 polymer ?
#
loop_
_entity_poly.entity_id
_entity_poly.type
_entity_poly.pdbx_seq_one_letter_code
_entity_poly.pdbx_strand_id
1 'polypeptide(L)'
;TYRNPRRADWSLYSRILGNKLAIQSEALTSTVELEREASALHEHITLSFEESCPPKVVNGSKNPWWSSSLEKLRRRVRGSYRKAIRNDSSESWDNYNNLKRAYKNALRKAKRDSWRFFCEDLKSCQEASRLVRILGKDRDNQLGTLRYPDGSFTGNESETLQLLLNTHFPDNININTATSPVAGGMIL
;
A
#
# COMPACT_ATOMS: atom_id res chain seq x y z
N THR A 1 -8.68 -21.74 0.36
CA THR A 1 -9.06 -21.39 1.74
C THR A 1 -8.40 -22.37 2.69
N TYR A 2 -8.04 -21.97 3.91
CA TYR A 2 -7.38 -22.85 4.89
C TYR A 2 -7.98 -22.60 6.27
N ARG A 3 -8.24 -23.67 7.04
CA ARG A 3 -8.69 -23.61 8.44
C ARG A 3 -7.46 -23.75 9.34
N ASN A 4 -7.31 -22.85 10.31
CA ASN A 4 -6.18 -22.87 11.23
C ASN A 4 -6.63 -23.44 12.58
N PRO A 5 -6.29 -24.70 12.92
CA PRO A 5 -6.73 -25.34 14.17
C PRO A 5 -6.29 -24.58 15.42
N ARG A 6 -5.17 -23.83 15.36
CA ARG A 6 -4.69 -23.01 16.49
C ARG A 6 -5.58 -21.81 16.81
N ARG A 7 -6.50 -21.47 15.91
CA ARG A 7 -7.44 -20.35 16.07
C ARG A 7 -8.90 -20.80 16.10
N ALA A 8 -9.14 -22.11 16.17
CA ALA A 8 -10.47 -22.65 16.37
C ALA A 8 -10.99 -22.24 17.76
N ASP A 9 -12.29 -21.96 17.85
CA ASP A 9 -12.95 -21.78 19.14
C ASP A 9 -13.24 -23.16 19.75
N TRP A 10 -12.26 -23.66 20.51
CA TRP A 10 -12.36 -24.97 21.16
C TRP A 10 -13.50 -25.05 22.19
N SER A 11 -13.90 -23.92 22.79
CA SER A 11 -15.03 -23.88 23.73
C SER A 11 -16.36 -24.09 23.00
N LEU A 12 -16.51 -23.45 21.84
CA LEU A 12 -17.64 -23.65 20.95
C LEU A 12 -17.67 -25.08 20.39
N TYR A 13 -16.51 -25.61 19.97
CA TYR A 13 -16.36 -26.99 19.52
C TYR A 13 -16.87 -27.99 20.56
N SER A 14 -16.34 -27.91 21.79
CA SER A 14 -16.72 -28.81 22.88
C SER A 14 -18.22 -28.71 23.21
N ARG A 15 -18.80 -27.51 23.16
CA ARG A 15 -20.23 -27.31 23.37
C ARG A 15 -21.09 -27.94 22.27
N ILE A 16 -20.77 -27.69 21.00
CA ILE A 16 -21.52 -28.24 19.85
C ILE A 16 -21.40 -29.75 19.81
N LEU A 17 -20.19 -30.28 19.96
CA LEU A 17 -19.93 -31.72 19.96
C LEU A 17 -20.63 -32.41 21.15
N GLY A 18 -20.52 -31.83 22.35
CA GLY A 18 -21.18 -32.34 23.55
C GLY A 18 -22.70 -32.44 23.38
N ASN A 19 -23.33 -31.42 22.79
CA ASN A 19 -24.77 -31.45 22.50
C ASN A 19 -25.15 -32.55 21.50
N LYS A 20 -24.34 -32.77 20.46
CA LYS A 20 -24.60 -33.82 19.45
C LYS A 20 -24.42 -35.23 20.02
N LEU A 21 -23.43 -35.42 20.90
CA LEU A 21 -23.15 -36.71 21.55
C LEU A 21 -24.16 -37.05 22.64
N ALA A 22 -24.70 -36.06 23.36
CA ALA A 22 -25.70 -36.29 24.41
C ALA A 22 -27.02 -36.88 23.89
N ILE A 23 -27.29 -36.78 22.59
CA ILE A 23 -28.49 -37.31 21.94
C ILE A 23 -28.32 -38.81 21.61
N GLN A 24 -27.10 -39.34 21.58
CA GLN A 24 -26.80 -40.72 21.17
C GLN A 24 -26.48 -41.60 22.40
N SER A 25 -27.52 -42.14 23.03
CA SER A 25 -27.37 -43.09 24.13
C SER A 25 -28.37 -44.25 23.97
N GLU A 26 -28.18 -45.06 22.93
CA GLU A 26 -28.88 -46.33 22.75
C GLU A 26 -27.87 -47.48 22.64
N ALA A 27 -28.24 -48.67 23.11
CA ALA A 27 -27.37 -49.84 23.06
C ALA A 27 -27.27 -50.37 21.63
N LEU A 28 -26.05 -50.50 21.11
CA LEU A 28 -25.78 -51.02 19.76
C LEU A 28 -25.70 -52.54 19.79
N THR A 29 -26.54 -53.20 19.01
CA THR A 29 -26.71 -54.67 19.01
C THR A 29 -26.28 -55.33 17.70
N SER A 30 -26.05 -54.55 16.64
CA SER A 30 -25.64 -55.04 15.31
C SER A 30 -24.40 -54.35 14.78
N THR A 31 -23.63 -55.06 13.93
CA THR A 31 -22.48 -54.49 13.20
C THR A 31 -22.88 -53.35 12.28
N VAL A 32 -24.08 -53.42 11.68
CA VAL A 32 -24.63 -52.37 10.82
C VAL A 32 -24.95 -51.10 11.61
N GLU A 33 -25.50 -51.27 12.83
CA GLU A 33 -25.77 -50.14 13.74
C GLU A 33 -24.46 -49.49 14.19
N LEU A 34 -23.44 -50.30 14.47
CA LEU A 34 -22.11 -49.81 14.84
C LEU A 34 -21.47 -48.97 13.75
N GLU A 35 -21.55 -49.41 12.49
CA GLU A 35 -20.95 -48.69 11.36
C GLU A 35 -21.73 -47.40 11.03
N ARG A 36 -23.07 -47.42 11.19
CA ARG A 36 -23.91 -46.23 11.10
C ARG A 36 -23.52 -45.20 12.17
N GLU A 37 -23.37 -45.63 13.42
CA GLU A 37 -22.97 -44.72 14.50
C GLU A 37 -21.55 -44.21 14.34
N ALA A 38 -20.61 -45.04 13.89
CA ALA A 38 -19.25 -44.59 13.59
C ALA A 38 -19.25 -43.47 12.52
N SER A 39 -20.10 -43.61 11.50
CA SER A 39 -20.28 -42.61 10.45
C SER A 39 -20.90 -41.31 11.00
N ALA A 40 -21.93 -41.43 11.84
CA ALA A 40 -22.59 -40.30 12.48
C ALA A 40 -21.63 -39.53 13.42
N LEU A 41 -20.83 -40.25 14.21
CA LEU A 41 -19.78 -39.66 15.06
C LEU A 41 -18.74 -38.91 14.23
N HIS A 42 -18.28 -39.51 13.13
CA HIS A 42 -17.33 -38.85 12.23
C HIS A 42 -17.91 -37.56 11.65
N GLU A 43 -19.17 -37.58 11.24
CA GLU A 43 -19.87 -36.41 10.73
C GLU A 43 -20.04 -35.34 11.82
N HIS A 44 -20.43 -35.72 13.03
CA HIS A 44 -20.58 -34.81 14.17
C HIS A 44 -19.26 -34.13 14.55
N ILE A 45 -18.15 -34.87 14.61
CA ILE A 45 -16.81 -34.34 14.83
C ILE A 45 -16.43 -33.35 13.72
N THR A 46 -16.65 -33.74 12.47
CA THR A 46 -16.28 -32.93 11.31
C THR A 46 -17.08 -31.62 11.28
N LEU A 47 -18.41 -31.69 11.37
CA LEU A 47 -19.28 -30.52 11.34
C LEU A 47 -19.03 -29.57 12.51
N SER A 48 -18.88 -30.10 13.73
CA SER A 48 -18.58 -29.27 14.90
C SER A 48 -17.22 -28.56 14.76
N PHE A 49 -16.22 -29.22 14.16
CA PHE A 49 -14.95 -28.60 13.85
C PHE A 49 -15.07 -27.53 12.75
N GLU A 50 -15.83 -27.78 11.69
CA GLU A 50 -16.00 -26.80 10.62
C GLU A 50 -16.72 -25.53 11.07
N GLU A 51 -17.67 -25.67 11.99
CA GLU A 51 -18.45 -24.57 12.55
C GLU A 51 -17.65 -23.75 13.58
N SER A 52 -16.85 -24.43 14.40
CA SER A 52 -15.93 -23.78 15.36
C SER A 52 -14.63 -23.25 14.73
N CYS A 53 -14.29 -23.69 13.51
CA CYS A 53 -13.11 -23.26 12.76
C CYS A 53 -13.51 -22.79 11.36
N PRO A 54 -14.11 -21.58 11.23
CA PRO A 54 -14.47 -21.03 9.93
C PRO A 54 -13.22 -20.87 9.04
N PRO A 55 -13.32 -21.17 7.73
CA PRO A 55 -12.21 -21.08 6.81
C PRO A 55 -11.70 -19.64 6.74
N LYS A 56 -10.38 -19.46 6.90
CA LYS A 56 -9.79 -18.15 6.75
C LYS A 56 -9.83 -17.74 5.28
N VAL A 57 -10.55 -16.65 5.00
CA VAL A 57 -10.38 -15.92 3.75
C VAL A 57 -9.01 -15.25 3.82
N VAL A 58 -8.08 -15.73 3.00
CA VAL A 58 -6.81 -15.02 2.82
C VAL A 58 -7.15 -13.79 1.98
N ASN A 59 -7.42 -12.68 2.65
CA ASN A 59 -7.54 -11.40 1.98
C ASN A 59 -6.25 -11.19 1.19
N GLY A 60 -6.38 -10.98 -0.12
CA GLY A 60 -5.26 -10.60 -0.97
C GLY A 60 -4.56 -9.36 -0.44
N SER A 61 -3.36 -9.08 -0.94
CA SER A 61 -2.67 -7.84 -0.59
C SER A 61 -3.59 -6.65 -0.84
N LYS A 62 -3.68 -5.73 0.14
CA LYS A 62 -4.42 -4.45 -0.02
C LYS A 62 -3.93 -3.63 -1.21
N ASN A 63 -2.72 -3.92 -1.69
CA ASN A 63 -2.13 -3.28 -2.86
C ASN A 63 -2.34 -4.17 -4.10
N PRO A 64 -3.15 -3.74 -5.09
CA PRO A 64 -3.48 -4.55 -6.26
C PRO A 64 -2.23 -4.95 -7.10
N TRP A 65 -1.19 -4.11 -7.09
CA TRP A 65 0.09 -4.39 -7.77
C TRP A 65 1.06 -5.26 -6.96
N TRP A 66 0.71 -5.68 -5.73
CA TRP A 66 1.62 -6.47 -4.89
C TRP A 66 1.35 -7.97 -5.03
N SER A 67 2.34 -8.68 -5.57
CA SER A 67 2.26 -10.11 -5.82
C SER A 67 3.21 -10.92 -4.91
N SER A 68 2.93 -12.21 -4.77
CA SER A 68 3.83 -13.17 -4.10
C SER A 68 5.20 -13.25 -4.79
N SER A 69 5.27 -13.03 -6.11
CA SER A 69 6.53 -12.98 -6.86
C SER A 69 7.38 -11.76 -6.51
N LEU A 70 6.76 -10.58 -6.36
CA LEU A 70 7.44 -9.36 -5.88
C LEU A 70 7.94 -9.53 -4.44
N GLU A 71 7.15 -10.16 -3.58
CA GLU A 71 7.54 -10.45 -2.20
C GLU A 71 8.77 -11.39 -2.16
N LYS A 72 8.76 -12.48 -2.95
CA LYS A 72 9.92 -13.37 -3.09
C LYS A 72 11.16 -12.60 -3.56
N LEU A 73 11.02 -11.74 -4.57
CA LEU A 73 12.14 -10.96 -5.10
C LEU A 73 12.67 -9.94 -4.09
N ARG A 74 11.79 -9.28 -3.33
CA ARG A 74 12.16 -8.39 -2.23
C ARG A 74 12.96 -9.13 -1.15
N ARG A 75 12.55 -10.35 -0.79
CA ARG A 75 13.32 -11.19 0.16
C ARG A 75 14.70 -11.55 -0.40
N ARG A 76 14.79 -11.92 -1.68
CA ARG A 76 16.08 -12.21 -2.34
C ARG A 76 17.03 -11.01 -2.29
N VAL A 77 16.55 -9.81 -2.61
CA VAL A 77 17.36 -8.56 -2.53
C VAL A 77 17.88 -8.31 -1.11
N ARG A 78 17.00 -8.46 -0.10
CA ARG A 78 17.41 -8.28 1.31
C ARG A 78 18.44 -9.32 1.73
N GLY A 79 18.27 -10.57 1.28
CA GLY A 79 19.21 -11.64 1.54
C GLY A 79 20.57 -11.40 0.89
N SER A 80 20.61 -11.01 -0.39
CA SER A 80 21.86 -10.72 -1.09
C SER A 80 22.58 -9.49 -0.52
N TYR A 81 21.84 -8.46 -0.08
CA TYR A 81 22.44 -7.32 0.60
C TYR A 81 23.18 -7.71 1.88
N ARG A 82 22.56 -8.55 2.72
CA ARG A 82 23.20 -9.07 3.94
C ARG A 82 24.45 -9.90 3.63
N LYS A 83 24.42 -10.68 2.54
CA LYS A 83 25.60 -11.43 2.06
C LYS A 83 26.70 -10.50 1.54
N ALA A 84 26.34 -9.44 0.81
CA ALA A 84 27.28 -8.45 0.32
C ALA A 84 28.01 -7.74 1.45
N ILE A 85 27.28 -7.27 2.48
CA ILE A 85 27.90 -6.66 3.67
C ILE A 85 28.85 -7.64 4.37
N ARG A 86 28.46 -8.93 4.48
CA ARG A 86 29.27 -9.92 5.21
C ARG A 86 30.54 -10.31 4.46
N ASN A 87 30.44 -10.52 3.16
CA ASN A 87 31.53 -11.06 2.35
C ASN A 87 32.44 -9.95 1.82
N ASP A 88 31.92 -8.73 1.71
CA ASP A 88 32.55 -7.53 1.14
C ASP A 88 33.34 -7.78 -0.17
N SER A 89 32.78 -8.63 -1.03
CA SER A 89 33.36 -8.96 -2.33
C SER A 89 32.63 -8.26 -3.47
N SER A 90 33.35 -7.90 -4.53
CA SER A 90 32.77 -7.30 -5.74
C SER A 90 31.63 -8.16 -6.29
N GLU A 91 31.84 -9.47 -6.38
CA GLU A 91 30.82 -10.42 -6.86
C GLU A 91 29.53 -10.38 -6.02
N SER A 92 29.67 -10.31 -4.69
CA SER A 92 28.51 -10.25 -3.80
C SER A 92 27.73 -8.93 -3.97
N TRP A 93 28.44 -7.82 -4.15
CA TRP A 93 27.87 -6.51 -4.46
C TRP A 93 27.20 -6.47 -5.84
N ASP A 94 27.81 -7.07 -6.85
CA ASP A 94 27.25 -7.19 -8.20
C ASP A 94 25.96 -8.01 -8.21
N ASN A 95 25.95 -9.16 -7.53
CA ASN A 95 24.75 -9.95 -7.37
C ASN A 95 23.63 -9.17 -6.66
N TYR A 96 23.95 -8.42 -5.60
CA TYR A 96 22.97 -7.54 -4.94
C TYR A 96 22.45 -6.46 -5.90
N ASN A 97 23.32 -5.78 -6.64
CA ASN A 97 22.94 -4.72 -7.58
C ASN A 97 22.06 -5.26 -8.73
N ASN A 98 22.38 -6.45 -9.24
CA ASN A 98 21.57 -7.14 -10.25
C ASN A 98 20.18 -7.49 -9.72
N LEU A 99 20.09 -8.10 -8.54
CA LEU A 99 18.79 -8.41 -7.91
C LEU A 99 18.00 -7.14 -7.58
N LYS A 100 18.67 -6.08 -7.11
CA LYS A 100 18.05 -4.78 -6.82
C LYS A 100 17.48 -4.15 -8.08
N ARG A 101 18.20 -4.21 -9.20
CA ARG A 101 17.73 -3.73 -10.52
C ARG A 101 16.52 -4.53 -11.00
N ALA A 102 16.60 -5.86 -10.94
CA ALA A 102 15.49 -6.75 -11.28
C ALA A 102 14.24 -6.45 -10.44
N TYR A 103 14.41 -6.28 -9.12
CA TYR A 103 13.32 -5.91 -8.22
C TYR A 103 12.68 -4.57 -8.57
N LYS A 104 13.49 -3.52 -8.78
CA LYS A 104 12.98 -2.20 -9.18
C LYS A 104 12.22 -2.28 -10.49
N ASN A 105 12.71 -3.04 -11.47
CA ASN A 105 12.04 -3.20 -12.76
C ASN A 105 10.72 -3.94 -12.63
N ALA A 106 10.68 -5.06 -11.91
CA ALA A 106 9.47 -5.81 -11.63
C ALA A 106 8.44 -4.96 -10.87
N LEU A 107 8.88 -4.19 -9.88
CA LEU A 107 8.02 -3.31 -9.09
C LEU A 107 7.38 -2.22 -9.94
N ARG A 108 8.17 -1.56 -10.80
CA ARG A 108 7.65 -0.53 -11.73
C ARG A 108 6.67 -1.15 -12.72
N LYS A 109 6.99 -2.33 -13.27
CA LYS A 109 6.11 -3.05 -14.19
C LYS A 109 4.78 -3.38 -13.53
N ALA A 110 4.80 -4.02 -12.36
CA ALA A 110 3.58 -4.40 -11.65
C ALA A 110 2.69 -3.20 -11.29
N LYS A 111 3.28 -2.07 -10.87
CA LYS A 111 2.52 -0.84 -10.62
C LYS A 111 1.86 -0.31 -11.89
N ARG A 112 2.60 -0.24 -13.00
CA ARG A 112 2.06 0.22 -14.29
C ARG A 112 0.97 -0.70 -14.80
N ASP A 113 1.18 -2.01 -14.74
CA ASP A 113 0.22 -3.00 -15.22
C ASP A 113 -1.05 -2.95 -14.38
N SER A 114 -0.93 -2.87 -13.05
CA SER A 114 -2.08 -2.67 -12.16
C SER A 114 -2.83 -1.37 -12.43
N TRP A 115 -2.13 -0.28 -12.74
CA TRP A 115 -2.77 0.99 -13.11
C TRP A 115 -3.48 0.88 -14.46
N ARG A 116 -2.85 0.23 -15.44
CA ARG A 116 -3.46 -0.04 -16.75
C ARG A 116 -4.75 -0.85 -16.59
N PHE A 117 -4.70 -1.98 -15.86
CA PHE A 117 -5.87 -2.80 -15.60
C PHE A 117 -6.96 -2.03 -14.85
N PHE A 118 -6.59 -1.20 -13.88
CA PHE A 118 -7.56 -0.35 -13.19
C PHE A 118 -8.24 0.61 -14.16
N CYS A 119 -7.50 1.25 -15.07
CA CYS A 119 -8.08 2.13 -16.07
C CYS A 119 -8.94 1.38 -17.11
N GLU A 120 -8.55 0.16 -17.49
CA GLU A 120 -9.30 -0.68 -18.43
C GLU A 120 -10.61 -1.22 -17.83
N ASP A 121 -10.66 -1.46 -16.52
CA ASP A 121 -11.84 -1.97 -15.82
C ASP A 121 -12.86 -0.87 -15.43
N LEU A 122 -12.54 0.41 -15.65
CA LEU A 122 -13.47 1.52 -15.40
C LEU A 122 -14.67 1.45 -16.33
N LYS A 123 -15.82 1.01 -15.81
CA LYS A 123 -17.07 0.87 -16.58
C LYS A 123 -18.04 2.04 -16.37
N SER A 124 -17.87 2.79 -15.28
CA SER A 124 -18.81 3.86 -14.88
C SER A 124 -18.25 5.26 -15.18
N CYS A 125 -19.12 6.12 -15.73
CA CYS A 125 -18.80 7.53 -15.94
C CYS A 125 -18.44 8.24 -14.62
N GLN A 126 -19.13 7.92 -13.52
CA GLN A 126 -18.88 8.52 -12.21
C GLN A 126 -17.48 8.16 -11.66
N GLU A 127 -17.02 6.93 -11.90
CA GLU A 127 -15.67 6.50 -11.51
C GLU A 127 -14.59 7.22 -12.33
N ALA A 128 -14.80 7.34 -13.64
CA ALA A 128 -13.91 8.10 -14.53
C ALA A 128 -13.87 9.60 -14.15
N SER A 129 -15.00 10.24 -13.87
CA SER A 129 -15.04 11.65 -13.44
C SER A 129 -14.30 11.87 -12.12
N ARG A 130 -14.41 10.95 -11.16
CA ARG A 130 -13.65 11.01 -9.90
C ARG A 130 -12.15 10.94 -10.17
N LEU A 131 -11.71 10.04 -11.05
CA LEU A 131 -10.32 9.90 -11.45
C LEU A 131 -9.79 11.15 -12.14
N VAL A 132 -10.52 11.70 -13.11
CA VAL A 132 -10.17 12.95 -13.79
C VAL A 132 -10.02 14.09 -12.79
N ARG A 133 -10.94 14.21 -11.82
CA ARG A 133 -10.84 15.24 -10.76
C ARG A 133 -9.60 15.05 -9.88
N ILE A 134 -9.20 13.81 -9.58
CA ILE A 134 -8.01 13.53 -8.77
C ILE A 134 -6.73 13.86 -9.55
N LEU A 135 -6.68 13.46 -10.83
CA LEU A 135 -5.51 13.66 -11.68
C LEU A 135 -5.36 15.09 -12.19
N GLY A 136 -6.48 15.76 -12.49
CA GLY A 136 -6.53 17.12 -12.99
C GLY A 136 -6.51 18.19 -11.90
N LYS A 137 -6.44 17.79 -10.61
CA LYS A 137 -6.14 18.74 -9.55
C LYS A 137 -4.64 19.06 -9.62
N ASP A 138 -4.30 20.03 -10.45
CA ASP A 138 -2.99 20.66 -10.33
C ASP A 138 -2.88 21.21 -8.90
N ARG A 139 -1.78 20.85 -8.25
CA ARG A 139 -1.42 21.44 -6.96
C ARG A 139 -0.68 22.73 -7.19
N ASP A 140 -1.19 23.55 -8.10
CA ASP A 140 -0.83 24.94 -8.14
C ASP A 140 -1.35 25.51 -6.82
N ASN A 141 -0.43 25.66 -5.87
CA ASN A 141 -0.66 26.47 -4.70
C ASN A 141 -0.72 27.91 -5.21
N GLN A 142 -1.84 28.26 -5.87
CA GLN A 142 -2.12 29.62 -6.27
C GLN A 142 -2.01 30.46 -5.00
N LEU A 143 -1.01 31.32 -4.98
CA LEU A 143 -0.81 32.24 -3.87
C LEU A 143 -1.95 33.25 -3.96
N GLY A 144 -2.78 33.29 -2.91
CA GLY A 144 -3.83 34.28 -2.81
C GLY A 144 -3.26 35.70 -2.78
N THR A 145 -4.13 36.69 -2.95
CA THR A 145 -3.73 38.10 -2.81
C THR A 145 -3.39 38.39 -1.34
N LEU A 146 -2.29 39.09 -1.12
CA LEU A 146 -1.84 39.53 0.20
C LEU A 146 -2.02 41.04 0.34
N ARG A 147 -2.21 41.49 1.58
CA ARG A 147 -2.39 42.91 1.88
C ARG A 147 -1.04 43.54 2.18
N TYR A 148 -0.73 44.62 1.49
CA TYR A 148 0.42 45.48 1.78
C TYR A 148 0.22 46.25 3.10
N PRO A 149 1.31 46.70 3.75
CA PRO A 149 1.22 47.53 4.95
C PRO A 149 0.47 48.87 4.76
N ASP A 150 0.42 49.38 3.53
CA ASP A 150 -0.33 50.58 3.15
C ASP A 150 -1.85 50.36 3.04
N GLY A 151 -2.29 49.10 3.17
CA GLY A 151 -3.68 48.70 3.11
C GLY A 151 -4.17 48.26 1.73
N SER A 152 -3.35 48.40 0.67
CA SER A 152 -3.63 47.91 -0.68
C SER A 152 -3.43 46.39 -0.79
N PHE A 153 -3.87 45.76 -1.89
CA PHE A 153 -3.75 44.32 -2.12
C PHE A 153 -2.85 44.04 -3.33
N THR A 154 -2.11 42.94 -3.28
CA THR A 154 -1.32 42.45 -4.43
C THR A 154 -2.27 42.03 -5.56
N GLY A 155 -1.93 42.38 -6.81
CA GLY A 155 -2.73 42.10 -7.99
C GLY A 155 -2.29 40.86 -8.77
N ASN A 156 -1.07 40.37 -8.53
CA ASN A 156 -0.54 39.18 -9.19
C ASN A 156 0.33 38.33 -8.24
N GLU A 157 0.61 37.08 -8.64
CA GLU A 157 1.40 36.14 -7.82
C GLU A 157 2.84 36.61 -7.62
N SER A 158 3.43 37.32 -8.60
CA SER A 158 4.78 37.86 -8.50
C SER A 158 4.89 38.93 -7.41
N GLU A 159 3.91 39.82 -7.32
CA GLU A 159 3.78 40.83 -6.27
C GLU A 159 3.58 40.18 -4.89
N THR A 160 2.73 39.14 -4.82
CA THR A 160 2.56 38.35 -3.60
C THR A 160 3.87 37.71 -3.13
N LEU A 161 4.62 37.10 -4.05
CA LEU A 161 5.93 36.50 -3.77
C LEU A 161 6.95 37.55 -3.34
N GLN A 162 6.97 38.70 -4.00
CA GLN A 162 7.90 39.78 -3.70
C GLN A 162 7.58 40.42 -2.34
N LEU A 163 6.30 40.56 -2.00
CA LEU A 163 5.88 41.02 -0.67
C LEU A 163 6.31 40.03 0.42
N LEU A 164 6.10 38.72 0.22
CA LEU A 164 6.57 37.69 1.15
C LEU A 164 8.09 37.71 1.30
N LEU A 165 8.82 37.83 0.20
CA LEU A 165 10.28 37.88 0.19
C LEU A 165 10.79 39.11 0.96
N ASN A 166 10.23 40.29 0.70
CA ASN A 166 10.62 41.53 1.36
C ASN A 166 10.27 41.53 2.86
N THR A 167 9.13 40.95 3.23
CA THR A 167 8.68 40.91 4.62
C THR A 167 9.53 39.97 5.48
N HIS A 168 9.94 38.82 4.91
CA HIS A 168 10.69 37.81 5.66
C HIS A 168 12.22 37.92 5.48
N PHE A 169 12.68 38.57 4.41
CA PHE A 169 14.11 38.71 4.07
C PHE A 169 14.40 40.16 3.62
N PRO A 170 14.57 41.11 4.56
CA PRO A 170 14.73 42.53 4.26
C PRO A 170 16.02 42.87 3.51
N ASP A 171 17.06 42.05 3.61
CA ASP A 171 18.35 42.25 2.92
C ASP A 171 18.41 41.60 1.53
N ASN A 172 17.27 41.23 0.95
CA ASN A 172 17.26 40.63 -0.39
C ASN A 172 17.61 41.70 -1.46
N ILE A 173 18.47 41.34 -2.42
CA ILE A 173 18.86 42.22 -3.53
C ILE A 173 18.48 41.53 -4.84
N ASN A 174 17.58 42.16 -5.60
CA ASN A 174 17.22 41.70 -6.94
C ASN A 174 18.31 42.07 -7.95
N ILE A 175 19.16 41.10 -8.28
CA ILE A 175 20.37 41.24 -9.11
C ILE A 175 20.05 41.81 -10.53
N ASN A 176 18.82 41.65 -11.02
CA ASN A 176 18.40 42.11 -12.35
C ASN A 176 18.06 43.61 -12.45
N THR A 177 18.05 44.35 -11.34
CA THR A 177 17.76 45.81 -11.31
C THR A 177 18.98 46.67 -11.03
N ALA A 178 20.14 46.04 -10.75
CA ALA A 178 21.37 46.75 -10.52
C ALA A 178 22.11 47.01 -11.84
N THR A 179 22.14 48.30 -12.22
CA THR A 179 23.17 48.96 -13.06
C THR A 179 23.20 48.71 -14.57
N SER A 180 22.61 49.64 -15.33
CA SER A 180 23.31 50.26 -16.46
C SER A 180 23.82 51.63 -16.00
N PRO A 181 25.14 51.85 -15.82
CA PRO A 181 25.65 53.16 -15.47
C PRO A 181 25.73 54.03 -16.74
N VAL A 182 25.07 55.17 -16.69
CA VAL A 182 25.16 56.25 -17.68
C VAL A 182 26.62 56.67 -17.81
N ALA A 183 27.18 56.51 -19.01
CA ALA A 183 28.46 57.07 -19.39
C ALA A 183 28.36 58.60 -19.42
N GLY A 184 29.18 59.29 -18.63
CA GLY A 184 29.23 60.74 -18.63
C GLY A 184 30.47 61.28 -17.91
N GLY A 185 31.37 61.88 -18.69
CA GLY A 185 32.20 63.00 -18.22
C GLY A 185 33.67 62.74 -17.96
N MET A 186 34.45 62.78 -19.03
CA MET A 186 35.89 63.07 -19.08
C MET A 186 36.16 64.50 -18.55
N ILE A 187 37.08 64.70 -17.59
CA ILE A 187 37.91 65.92 -17.49
C ILE A 187 39.33 65.54 -17.02
N LEU A 188 40.27 66.01 -17.85
CA LEU A 188 41.73 66.08 -17.86
C LEU A 188 42.52 65.77 -16.57
#